data_AF-C4MAS5-F1
#
_entry.id   AF-C4MAS5-F1
#
_cell.length_a   1.000
_cell.length_b   1.000
_cell.length_c   1.000
_cell.angle_alpha   90.00
_cell.angle_beta   90.00
_cell.angle_gamma   90.00
#
_symmetry.space_group_name_H-M   'P 1'
#
loop_
_entity.id
_entity.type
_entity.pdbx_description
1 polymer ?
#
loop_
_entity_poly.entity_id
_entity_poly.type
_entity_poly.pdbx_seq_one_letter_code
_entity_poly.pdbx_strand_id
1 'polypeptide(L)'
;MEPLLVIVSTFNAIFKLVVISVAGFLATYTAHFDATVRRGYSTLVFQYFVPAIIFTQTATSVERINTLVDWWYLPISAILINGLAFPSIFFVAKIFKLDRLTTRVFVYAISFGNTMYIPLALVDSITSETTLFGLNGKDRGGAYICTFLLMSTLIYWVFGYSFIQKNQIETENIENNENIVITTTLNNDNLIEETKQSEDVINTFKSVLNDKQPNEEYEMKDEIKNNETKENESINIDNKKSQNSFELSTNGSSKIEEHSIITDSEIDSININQPSSSTNFTYFKSIQQSCRRIIIQLKSICSIVLSYIPLPIKRGIKNLCTPPTIATLLGIILILMYPVRDLLFNDGKLAIIGRSLKYLGSAAVISALFILGGNLSTGPKGGNIKWYVIVIALFVRMVIVPIICIGIHFTLWWYNIIPSDPMYFFVVCIESCTPPALNSAIVVNIVYPKGNEQCSSLLFWAYLTSLLTLSVGMIGTLQLISYKC
;
A
#
# COMPACT_ATOMS: atom_id res chain seq x y z
N MET A 1 15.15 -27.09 27.21
CA MET A 1 13.85 -26.71 26.65
C MET A 1 13.49 -27.73 25.58
N GLU A 2 12.27 -28.28 25.56
CA GLU A 2 11.91 -29.33 24.59
C GLU A 2 11.75 -28.74 23.17
N PRO A 3 12.53 -29.19 22.17
CA PRO A 3 12.40 -28.74 20.78
C PRO A 3 10.98 -28.90 20.22
N LEU A 4 10.24 -29.90 20.71
CA LEU A 4 8.85 -30.18 20.35
C LEU A 4 7.95 -28.96 20.62
N LEU A 5 8.13 -28.30 21.76
CA LEU A 5 7.34 -27.13 22.14
C LEU A 5 7.50 -26.00 21.13
N VAL A 6 8.74 -25.67 20.77
CA VAL A 6 9.06 -24.59 19.82
C VAL A 6 8.44 -24.88 18.45
N ILE A 7 8.47 -26.14 18.02
CA ILE A 7 7.84 -26.59 16.78
C ILE A 7 6.31 -26.41 16.85
N VAL A 8 5.68 -26.82 17.95
CA VAL A 8 4.23 -26.67 18.17
C VAL A 8 3.82 -25.20 18.19
N SER A 9 4.59 -24.33 18.87
CA SER A 9 4.35 -22.88 18.89
C SER A 9 4.42 -22.26 17.49
N THR A 10 5.47 -22.61 16.73
CA THR A 10 5.66 -22.14 15.35
C THR A 10 4.54 -22.62 14.44
N PHE A 11 4.17 -23.91 14.55
CA PHE A 11 3.07 -24.51 13.82
C PHE A 11 1.74 -23.82 14.14
N ASN A 12 1.41 -23.62 15.42
CA ASN A 12 0.17 -22.96 15.83
C ASN A 12 0.08 -21.51 15.31
N ALA A 13 1.20 -20.78 15.33
CA ALA A 13 1.25 -19.41 14.81
C ALA A 13 0.95 -19.37 13.31
N ILE A 14 1.57 -20.27 12.51
CA ILE A 14 1.42 -20.30 11.06
C ILE A 14 0.10 -20.94 10.62
N PHE A 15 -0.36 -21.99 11.32
CA PHE A 15 -1.60 -22.70 10.99
C PHE A 15 -2.81 -21.76 11.02
N LYS A 16 -2.88 -20.85 12.01
CA LYS A 16 -3.91 -19.79 12.07
C LYS A 16 -3.91 -18.92 10.79
N LEU A 17 -2.73 -18.60 10.27
CA LEU A 17 -2.59 -17.81 9.04
C LEU A 17 -3.11 -18.59 7.82
N VAL A 18 -2.75 -19.88 7.73
CA VAL A 18 -3.18 -20.78 6.66
C VAL A 18 -4.70 -20.90 6.63
N VAL A 19 -5.36 -21.11 7.76
CA VAL A 19 -6.83 -21.23 7.84
C VAL A 19 -7.52 -19.99 7.28
N ILE A 20 -7.04 -18.78 7.62
CA ILE A 20 -7.61 -17.52 7.12
C ILE A 20 -7.37 -17.38 5.61
N SER A 21 -6.19 -17.74 5.11
CA SER A 21 -5.90 -17.73 3.68
C SER A 21 -6.74 -18.76 2.90
N VAL A 22 -7.02 -19.93 3.45
CA VAL A 22 -7.94 -20.90 2.85
C VAL A 22 -9.35 -20.32 2.75
N ALA A 23 -9.84 -19.61 3.77
CA ALA A 23 -11.13 -18.93 3.69
C ALA A 23 -11.17 -17.89 2.56
N GLY A 24 -10.10 -17.13 2.37
CA GLY A 24 -9.97 -16.17 1.27
C GLY A 24 -9.95 -16.83 -0.12
N PHE A 25 -9.28 -17.98 -0.24
CA PHE A 25 -9.27 -18.79 -1.47
C PHE A 25 -10.68 -19.32 -1.79
N LEU A 26 -11.36 -19.89 -0.80
CA LEU A 26 -12.73 -20.40 -0.95
C LEU A 26 -13.71 -19.28 -1.33
N ALA A 27 -13.54 -18.09 -0.78
CA ALA A 27 -14.37 -16.93 -1.09
C ALA A 27 -14.32 -16.50 -2.57
N THR A 28 -13.24 -16.84 -3.30
CA THR A 28 -13.22 -16.61 -4.75
C THR A 28 -14.27 -17.45 -5.48
N TYR A 29 -14.56 -18.66 -4.99
CA TYR A 29 -15.56 -19.56 -5.59
C TYR A 29 -16.95 -19.39 -4.99
N THR A 30 -17.06 -19.07 -3.69
CA THR A 30 -18.36 -18.99 -2.99
C THR A 30 -18.96 -17.60 -2.98
N ALA A 31 -18.14 -16.55 -2.95
CA ALA A 31 -18.56 -15.17 -2.74
C ALA A 31 -18.12 -14.21 -3.86
N HIS A 32 -17.63 -14.75 -4.99
CA HIS A 32 -17.12 -13.97 -6.13
C HIS A 32 -16.04 -12.96 -5.70
N PHE A 33 -15.14 -13.36 -4.80
CA PHE A 33 -14.01 -12.54 -4.35
C PHE A 33 -12.92 -12.47 -5.44
N ASP A 34 -13.25 -11.80 -6.54
CA ASP A 34 -12.45 -11.63 -7.76
C ASP A 34 -11.40 -10.52 -7.62
N ALA A 35 -10.61 -10.27 -8.67
CA ALA A 35 -9.54 -9.27 -8.63
C ALA A 35 -10.05 -7.84 -8.33
N THR A 36 -11.26 -7.49 -8.80
CA THR A 36 -11.86 -6.17 -8.60
C THR A 36 -12.29 -5.99 -7.15
N VAL A 37 -13.02 -6.97 -6.59
CA VAL A 37 -13.44 -6.97 -5.19
C VAL A 37 -12.21 -7.00 -4.27
N ARG A 38 -11.21 -7.83 -4.58
CA ARG A 38 -9.94 -7.88 -3.82
C ARG A 38 -9.23 -6.55 -3.79
N ARG A 39 -9.18 -5.82 -4.91
CA ARG A 39 -8.58 -4.48 -4.98
C ARG A 39 -9.37 -3.45 -4.17
N GLY A 40 -10.70 -3.47 -4.25
CA GLY A 40 -11.57 -2.62 -3.44
C GLY A 40 -11.39 -2.87 -1.94
N TYR A 41 -11.41 -4.14 -1.53
CA TYR A 41 -11.18 -4.53 -0.14
C TYR A 41 -9.77 -4.15 0.34
N SER A 42 -8.73 -4.40 -0.47
CA SER A 42 -7.36 -3.97 -0.18
C SER A 42 -7.27 -2.46 0.06
N THR A 43 -8.01 -1.66 -0.71
CA THR A 43 -8.04 -0.19 -0.55
C THR A 43 -8.59 0.22 0.81
N LEU A 44 -9.67 -0.41 1.28
CA LEU A 44 -10.22 -0.15 2.62
C LEU A 44 -9.22 -0.51 3.71
N VAL A 45 -8.57 -1.67 3.57
CA VAL A 45 -7.58 -2.17 4.52
C VAL A 45 -6.38 -1.22 4.59
N PHE A 46 -5.85 -0.79 3.45
CA PHE A 46 -4.73 0.14 3.36
C PHE A 46 -5.05 1.54 3.89
N GLN A 47 -6.28 2.01 3.68
CA GLN A 47 -6.67 3.37 4.05
C GLN A 47 -7.07 3.50 5.53
N TYR A 48 -7.59 2.43 6.15
CA TYR A 48 -8.16 2.50 7.50
C TYR A 48 -7.56 1.50 8.48
N PHE A 49 -7.50 0.21 8.13
CA PHE A 49 -7.10 -0.82 9.10
C PHE A 49 -5.59 -0.81 9.35
N VAL A 50 -4.79 -0.73 8.29
CA VAL A 50 -3.32 -0.69 8.37
C VAL A 50 -2.83 0.58 9.09
N PRO A 51 -3.34 1.79 8.81
CA PRO A 51 -2.97 2.97 9.57
C PRO A 51 -3.40 2.91 11.04
N ALA A 52 -4.60 2.38 11.33
CA ALA A 52 -5.06 2.23 12.71
C ALA A 52 -4.15 1.30 13.51
N ILE A 53 -3.80 0.12 12.96
CA ILE A 53 -2.94 -0.83 13.67
C ILE A 53 -1.54 -0.25 13.89
N ILE A 54 -0.94 0.34 12.86
CA ILE A 54 0.39 0.97 12.94
C ILE A 54 0.39 2.12 13.95
N PHE A 55 -0.61 3.00 13.90
CA PHE A 55 -0.72 4.12 14.83
C PHE A 55 -0.77 3.65 16.28
N THR A 56 -1.68 2.71 16.58
CA THR A 56 -1.84 2.22 17.95
C THR A 56 -0.60 1.52 18.46
N GLN A 57 0.07 0.72 17.63
CA GLN A 57 1.27 -0.01 17.99
C GLN A 57 2.47 0.89 18.18
N THR A 58 2.63 1.88 17.30
CA THR A 58 3.67 2.89 17.42
C THR A 58 3.45 3.69 18.71
N ALA A 59 2.24 4.19 18.92
CA ALA A 59 1.91 5.01 20.09
C ALA A 59 2.14 4.27 21.41
N THR A 60 1.84 2.97 21.48
CA THR A 60 2.02 2.15 22.70
C THR A 60 3.32 1.34 22.71
N SER A 61 4.29 1.65 21.84
CA SER A 61 5.52 0.87 21.71
C SER A 61 6.47 1.02 22.89
N VAL A 62 6.54 2.23 23.45
CA VAL A 62 7.46 2.60 24.52
C VAL A 62 6.76 3.55 25.50
N GLU A 63 6.96 3.35 26.80
CA GLU A 63 6.37 4.21 27.84
C GLU A 63 7.02 5.60 27.92
N ARG A 64 8.34 5.69 27.82
CA ARG A 64 9.10 6.95 27.92
C ARG A 64 10.16 7.05 26.84
N ILE A 65 10.51 8.26 26.41
CA ILE A 65 11.55 8.44 25.39
C ILE A 65 12.94 7.96 25.87
N ASN A 66 13.23 8.06 27.17
CA ASN A 66 14.53 7.67 27.72
C ASN A 66 14.81 6.17 27.56
N THR A 67 13.79 5.31 27.63
CA THR A 67 13.98 3.86 27.40
C THR A 67 14.33 3.55 25.94
N LEU A 68 14.04 4.46 25.00
CA LEU A 68 14.49 4.32 23.61
C LEU A 68 16.01 4.46 23.47
N VAL A 69 16.66 5.21 24.37
CA VAL A 69 18.12 5.32 24.42
C VAL A 69 18.73 3.99 24.85
N ASP A 70 18.17 3.35 25.87
CA ASP A 70 18.62 2.04 26.33
C ASP A 70 18.40 0.94 25.27
N TRP A 71 17.38 1.13 24.43
CA TRP A 71 17.00 0.17 23.38
C TRP A 71 17.45 0.59 21.98
N TRP A 72 18.45 1.47 21.87
CA TRP A 72 18.95 2.03 20.61
C TRP A 72 19.24 0.98 19.52
N TYR A 73 19.67 -0.22 19.93
CA TYR A 73 20.04 -1.27 19.01
C TYR A 73 18.84 -1.91 18.28
N LEU A 74 17.60 -1.83 18.81
CA LEU A 74 16.41 -2.34 18.13
C LEU A 74 16.18 -1.62 16.78
N PRO A 75 16.08 -0.27 16.74
CA PRO A 75 16.12 0.52 15.51
C PRO A 75 17.25 0.15 14.54
N ILE A 76 18.46 -0.04 15.07
CA ILE A 76 19.65 -0.31 14.26
C ILE A 76 19.62 -1.73 13.70
N SER A 77 19.14 -2.70 14.47
CA SER A 77 18.95 -4.08 14.01
C SER A 77 17.91 -4.15 12.88
N ALA A 78 16.87 -3.32 12.89
CA ALA A 78 15.93 -3.22 11.78
C ALA A 78 16.61 -2.74 10.49
N ILE A 79 17.50 -1.75 10.60
CA ILE A 79 18.33 -1.30 9.46
C ILE A 79 19.26 -2.41 8.99
N LEU A 80 19.93 -3.11 9.91
CA LEU A 80 20.85 -4.21 9.60
C LEU A 80 20.13 -5.33 8.83
N ILE A 81 19.00 -5.83 9.35
CA ILE A 81 18.25 -6.93 8.75
C ILE A 81 17.77 -6.54 7.34
N ASN A 82 17.17 -5.36 7.19
CA ASN A 82 16.68 -4.90 5.88
C ASN A 82 17.83 -4.56 4.93
N GLY A 83 18.94 -4.04 5.45
CA GLY A 83 20.16 -3.71 4.71
C GLY A 83 20.92 -4.94 4.22
N LEU A 84 20.72 -6.12 4.83
CA LEU A 84 21.23 -7.39 4.34
C LEU A 84 20.22 -8.09 3.42
N ALA A 85 18.94 -8.10 3.80
CA ALA A 85 17.89 -8.79 3.05
C ALA A 85 17.64 -8.15 1.68
N PHE A 86 17.48 -6.83 1.61
CA PHE A 86 17.11 -6.18 0.34
C PHE A 86 18.21 -6.33 -0.74
N PRO A 87 19.50 -6.04 -0.47
CA PRO A 87 20.54 -6.20 -1.47
C PRO A 87 20.78 -7.67 -1.86
N SER A 88 20.71 -8.60 -0.90
CA SER A 88 20.92 -10.03 -1.20
C SER A 88 19.85 -10.57 -2.15
N ILE A 89 18.57 -10.23 -1.94
CA ILE A 89 17.49 -10.66 -2.84
C ILE A 89 17.53 -9.91 -4.18
N PHE A 90 17.92 -8.63 -4.17
CA PHE A 90 18.16 -7.90 -5.42
C PHE A 90 19.28 -8.55 -6.24
N PHE A 91 20.35 -9.00 -5.59
CA PHE A 91 21.44 -9.72 -6.23
C PHE A 91 20.98 -11.06 -6.82
N VAL A 92 20.15 -11.84 -6.09
CA VAL A 92 19.52 -13.06 -6.61
C VAL A 92 18.71 -12.75 -7.88
N ALA A 93 17.86 -11.73 -7.87
CA ALA A 93 17.08 -11.34 -9.04
C ALA A 93 17.96 -10.99 -10.25
N LYS A 94 19.11 -10.34 -10.01
CA LYS A 94 20.08 -9.99 -11.05
C LYS A 94 20.81 -11.21 -11.61
N ILE A 95 21.22 -12.17 -10.76
CA ILE A 95 21.84 -13.43 -11.19
C ILE A 95 20.92 -14.18 -12.16
N PHE A 96 19.64 -14.28 -11.80
CA PHE A 96 18.65 -14.99 -12.60
C PHE A 96 18.02 -14.14 -13.71
N LYS A 97 18.51 -12.92 -13.93
CA LYS A 97 18.10 -12.01 -15.01
C LYS A 97 16.57 -11.84 -15.09
N LEU A 98 15.92 -11.66 -13.95
CA LEU A 98 14.48 -11.36 -13.92
C LEU A 98 14.22 -10.04 -14.64
N ASP A 99 13.07 -9.92 -15.31
CA ASP A 99 12.68 -8.65 -15.94
C ASP A 99 12.51 -7.56 -14.88
N ARG A 100 12.52 -6.29 -15.29
CA ARG A 100 12.55 -5.16 -14.35
C ARG A 100 11.32 -5.10 -13.45
N LEU A 101 10.13 -5.33 -13.99
CA LEU A 101 8.87 -5.24 -13.23
C LEU A 101 8.77 -6.41 -12.24
N THR A 102 9.08 -7.62 -12.69
CA THR A 102 9.14 -8.82 -11.85
C THR A 102 10.23 -8.70 -10.78
N THR A 103 11.39 -8.14 -11.11
CA THR A 103 12.46 -7.88 -10.13
C THR A 103 11.95 -7.01 -8.98
N ARG A 104 11.19 -5.94 -9.27
CA ARG A 104 10.67 -5.09 -8.19
C ARG A 104 9.66 -5.83 -7.32
N VAL A 105 8.74 -6.60 -7.91
CA VAL A 105 7.77 -7.41 -7.14
C VAL A 105 8.50 -8.46 -6.30
N PHE A 106 9.46 -9.17 -6.89
CA PHE A 106 10.23 -10.24 -6.25
C PHE A 106 11.04 -9.74 -5.05
N VAL A 107 11.81 -8.66 -5.25
CA VAL A 107 12.63 -8.07 -4.19
C VAL A 107 11.73 -7.48 -3.10
N TYR A 108 10.67 -6.76 -3.47
CA TYR A 108 9.73 -6.19 -2.51
C TYR A 108 9.02 -7.26 -1.68
N ALA A 109 8.52 -8.31 -2.31
CA ALA A 109 7.75 -9.35 -1.65
C ALA A 109 8.57 -10.18 -0.66
N ILE A 110 9.86 -10.39 -0.90
CA ILE A 110 10.71 -11.29 -0.09
C ILE A 110 11.54 -10.54 0.97
N SER A 111 12.00 -9.32 0.68
CA SER A 111 13.03 -8.68 1.50
C SER A 111 12.53 -8.26 2.87
N PHE A 112 11.34 -7.66 2.95
CA PHE A 112 10.81 -7.09 4.18
C PHE A 112 10.11 -8.14 5.03
N GLY A 113 10.52 -8.29 6.29
CA GLY A 113 9.97 -9.27 7.24
C GLY A 113 8.63 -8.89 7.86
N ASN A 114 7.91 -9.88 8.37
CA ASN A 114 6.73 -9.72 9.20
C ASN A 114 7.16 -9.40 10.64
N THR A 115 7.37 -8.11 10.89
CA THR A 115 7.95 -7.55 12.11
C THR A 115 7.04 -7.56 13.35
N MET A 116 5.91 -8.27 13.32
CA MET A 116 4.94 -8.11 14.39
C MET A 116 4.17 -9.35 14.71
N TYR A 117 3.36 -9.83 13.79
CA TYR A 117 2.36 -10.83 14.13
C TYR A 117 2.99 -12.16 14.50
N ILE A 118 4.04 -12.53 13.77
CA ILE A 118 4.80 -13.73 14.07
C ILE A 118 5.65 -13.54 15.34
N PRO A 119 6.53 -12.52 15.43
CA PRO A 119 7.31 -12.29 16.65
C PRO A 119 6.47 -12.22 17.92
N LEU A 120 5.34 -11.51 17.90
CA LEU A 120 4.49 -11.35 19.07
C LEU A 120 3.79 -12.65 19.46
N ALA A 121 3.33 -13.44 18.48
CA ALA A 121 2.77 -14.76 18.74
C ALA A 121 3.82 -15.74 19.30
N LEU A 122 5.07 -15.63 18.83
CA LEU A 122 6.18 -16.46 19.33
C LEU A 122 6.58 -16.06 20.76
N VAL A 123 6.67 -14.75 21.05
CA VAL A 123 6.91 -14.25 22.41
C VAL A 123 5.80 -14.69 23.36
N ASP A 124 4.54 -14.54 22.96
CA ASP A 124 3.40 -14.97 23.77
C ASP A 124 3.48 -16.47 24.08
N SER A 125 3.67 -17.29 23.04
CA SER A 125 3.72 -18.74 23.20
C SER A 125 4.94 -19.25 23.97
N ILE A 126 6.10 -18.58 23.89
CA ILE A 126 7.30 -19.06 24.59
C ILE A 126 7.34 -18.62 26.05
N THR A 127 6.77 -17.46 26.35
CA THR A 127 6.71 -16.92 27.72
C THR A 127 5.63 -17.58 28.56
N SER A 128 4.62 -18.21 27.95
CA SER A 128 3.66 -19.07 28.66
C SER A 128 4.27 -20.40 29.12
N GLU A 129 5.32 -20.85 28.45
CA GLU A 129 5.87 -22.20 28.63
C GLU A 129 7.23 -22.22 29.33
N THR A 130 7.89 -21.06 29.44
CA THR A 130 9.26 -20.97 29.93
C THR A 130 9.42 -19.82 30.92
N THR A 131 10.15 -20.08 32.00
CA THR A 131 10.57 -19.06 32.97
C THR A 131 11.88 -18.39 32.58
N LEU A 132 12.49 -18.79 31.45
CA LEU A 132 13.79 -18.31 30.96
C LEU A 132 13.84 -16.78 30.84
N PHE A 133 12.71 -16.17 30.50
CA PHE A 133 12.59 -14.73 30.29
C PHE A 133 12.11 -13.98 31.54
N GLY A 134 12.13 -14.61 32.71
CA GLY A 134 11.75 -13.99 33.98
C GLY A 134 10.30 -13.49 34.05
N LEU A 135 9.99 -12.77 35.12
CA LEU A 135 8.69 -12.13 35.31
C LEU A 135 8.47 -11.04 34.25
N ASN A 136 7.24 -10.92 33.75
CA ASN A 136 6.83 -9.97 32.70
C ASN A 136 7.61 -10.10 31.38
N GLY A 137 8.18 -11.27 31.07
CA GLY A 137 8.89 -11.52 29.82
C GLY A 137 8.03 -11.21 28.58
N LYS A 138 6.73 -11.53 28.63
CA LYS A 138 5.76 -11.24 27.57
C LYS A 138 5.66 -9.74 27.26
N ASP A 139 5.48 -8.92 28.29
CA ASP A 139 5.31 -7.47 28.14
C ASP A 139 6.59 -6.82 27.64
N ARG A 140 7.75 -7.26 28.16
CA ARG A 140 9.07 -6.80 27.70
C ARG A 140 9.31 -7.17 26.23
N GLY A 141 9.05 -8.42 25.85
CA GLY A 141 9.18 -8.88 24.47
C GLY A 141 8.25 -8.10 23.52
N GLY A 142 7.01 -7.85 23.94
CA GLY A 142 6.08 -7.00 23.19
C GLY A 142 6.58 -5.56 22.99
N ALA A 143 7.15 -4.94 24.03
CA ALA A 143 7.74 -3.61 23.94
C ALA A 143 8.96 -3.57 22.99
N TYR A 144 9.83 -4.59 23.04
CA TYR A 144 10.98 -4.70 22.13
C TYR A 144 10.56 -4.87 20.68
N ILE A 145 9.60 -5.76 20.39
CA ILE A 145 9.05 -5.93 19.04
C ILE A 145 8.46 -4.62 18.52
N CYS A 146 7.65 -3.94 19.33
CA CYS A 146 7.06 -2.65 18.95
C CYS A 146 8.11 -1.55 18.74
N THR A 147 9.22 -1.58 19.49
CA THR A 147 10.31 -0.62 19.30
C THR A 147 11.09 -0.89 18.01
N PHE A 148 11.39 -2.16 17.73
CA PHE A 148 12.01 -2.59 16.47
C PHE A 148 11.13 -2.23 15.26
N LEU A 149 9.81 -2.39 15.40
CA LEU A 149 8.82 -2.01 14.38
C LEU A 149 8.94 -0.54 13.96
N LEU A 150 9.25 0.38 14.87
CA LEU A 150 9.32 1.82 14.56
C LEU A 150 10.21 2.12 13.36
N MET A 151 11.40 1.50 13.29
CA MET A 151 12.28 1.66 12.13
C MET A 151 11.88 0.76 10.96
N SER A 152 11.46 -0.48 11.23
CA SER A 152 11.06 -1.42 10.17
C SER A 152 9.89 -0.87 9.34
N THR A 153 8.88 -0.31 10.00
CA THR A 153 7.71 0.29 9.34
C THR A 153 8.10 1.52 8.52
N LEU A 154 8.99 2.38 9.02
CA LEU A 154 9.47 3.53 8.25
C LEU A 154 10.23 3.09 6.99
N ILE A 155 11.14 2.13 7.11
CA ILE A 155 11.86 1.57 5.96
C ILE A 155 10.86 0.99 4.95
N TYR A 156 9.89 0.20 5.41
CA TYR A 156 8.90 -0.43 4.55
C TYR A 156 8.02 0.60 3.80
N TRP A 157 7.46 1.58 4.50
CA TRP A 157 6.51 2.54 3.90
C TRP A 157 7.18 3.68 3.16
N VAL A 158 8.38 4.09 3.55
CA VAL A 158 9.10 5.17 2.86
C VAL A 158 9.84 4.60 1.65
N PHE A 159 10.64 3.56 1.87
CA PHE A 159 11.49 2.99 0.82
C PHE A 159 10.79 1.86 0.06
N GLY A 160 10.25 0.86 0.74
CA GLY A 160 9.61 -0.30 0.11
C GLY A 160 8.41 0.08 -0.78
N TYR A 161 7.48 0.88 -0.26
CA TYR A 161 6.32 1.37 -1.02
C TYR A 161 6.76 2.18 -2.26
N SER A 162 7.69 3.12 -2.09
CA SER A 162 8.24 3.92 -3.19
C SER A 162 8.90 3.04 -4.27
N PHE A 163 9.53 1.94 -3.86
CA PHE A 163 10.20 1.01 -4.76
C PHE A 163 9.20 0.26 -5.65
N ILE A 164 8.12 -0.28 -5.08
CA ILE A 164 7.10 -1.00 -5.86
C ILE A 164 6.22 -0.06 -6.70
N GLN A 165 5.94 1.15 -6.22
CA GLN A 165 5.17 2.16 -6.94
C GLN A 165 5.77 2.54 -8.30
N LYS A 166 7.08 2.38 -8.48
CA LYS A 166 7.72 2.59 -9.79
C LYS A 166 7.15 1.68 -10.88
N ASN A 167 6.68 0.48 -10.54
CA ASN A 167 6.08 -0.43 -11.54
C ASN A 167 4.79 0.13 -12.12
N GLN A 168 3.95 0.75 -11.29
CA GLN A 168 2.71 1.38 -11.76
C GLN A 168 3.04 2.47 -12.78
N ILE A 169 3.97 3.35 -12.43
CA ILE A 169 4.34 4.53 -13.23
C ILE A 169 4.99 4.10 -14.55
N GLU A 170 5.86 3.08 -14.51
CA GLU A 170 6.47 2.52 -15.72
C GLU A 170 5.44 1.85 -16.62
N THR A 171 4.44 1.17 -16.06
CA THR A 171 3.34 0.55 -16.82
C THR A 171 2.45 1.61 -17.47
N GLU A 172 2.06 2.64 -16.72
CA GLU A 172 1.28 3.78 -17.24
C GLU A 172 2.03 4.49 -18.38
N ASN A 173 3.34 4.67 -18.27
CA ASN A 173 4.16 5.26 -19.33
C ASN A 173 4.22 4.38 -20.58
N ILE A 174 4.33 3.05 -20.44
CA ILE A 174 4.32 2.11 -21.56
C ILE A 174 2.96 2.18 -22.27
N GLU A 175 1.85 2.09 -21.52
CA GLU A 175 0.49 2.15 -22.06
C GLU A 175 0.22 3.49 -22.76
N ASN A 176 0.68 4.61 -22.19
CA ASN A 176 0.56 5.93 -22.84
C ASN A 176 1.36 6.03 -24.14
N ASN A 177 2.58 5.49 -24.17
CA ASN A 177 3.41 5.50 -25.37
C ASN A 177 2.81 4.63 -26.48
N GLU A 178 2.27 3.44 -26.13
CA GLU A 178 1.57 2.57 -27.08
C GLU A 178 0.34 3.26 -27.66
N ASN A 179 -0.47 3.95 -26.84
CA ASN A 179 -1.63 4.71 -27.30
C ASN A 179 -1.25 5.86 -28.24
N ILE A 180 -0.13 6.56 -27.98
CA ILE A 180 0.39 7.62 -28.85
C ILE A 180 0.80 7.03 -30.20
N VAL A 181 1.52 5.89 -30.21
CA VAL A 181 1.94 5.21 -31.45
C VAL A 181 0.71 4.79 -32.25
N ILE A 182 -0.28 4.14 -31.63
CA ILE A 182 -1.52 3.71 -32.28
C ILE A 182 -2.27 4.89 -32.90
N THR A 183 -2.43 5.98 -32.15
CA THR A 183 -3.10 7.21 -32.64
C THR A 183 -2.34 7.82 -33.81
N THR A 184 -1.00 7.81 -33.77
CA THR A 184 -0.17 8.34 -34.86
C THR A 184 -0.26 7.48 -36.12
N THR A 185 -0.25 6.15 -35.98
CA THR A 185 -0.43 5.24 -37.12
C THR A 185 -1.82 5.36 -37.72
N LEU A 186 -2.88 5.41 -36.92
CA LEU A 186 -4.25 5.60 -37.42
C LEU A 186 -4.41 6.94 -38.15
N ASN A 187 -3.83 8.02 -37.62
CA ASN A 187 -3.86 9.32 -38.30
C ASN A 187 -3.08 9.30 -39.62
N ASN A 188 -1.93 8.62 -39.68
CA ASN A 188 -1.16 8.49 -40.91
C ASN A 188 -1.89 7.62 -41.95
N ASP A 189 -2.53 6.53 -41.55
CA ASP A 189 -3.32 5.68 -42.44
C ASP A 189 -4.54 6.42 -42.99
N ASN A 190 -5.22 7.21 -42.16
CA ASN A 190 -6.31 8.09 -42.60
C ASN A 190 -5.83 9.17 -43.59
N LEU A 191 -4.67 9.78 -43.35
CA LEU A 191 -4.06 10.74 -44.28
C LEU A 191 -3.68 10.08 -45.62
N ILE A 192 -3.22 8.83 -45.60
CA ILE A 192 -2.90 8.06 -46.82
C ILE A 192 -4.19 7.70 -47.59
N GLU A 193 -5.28 7.35 -46.90
CA GLU A 193 -6.59 7.11 -47.54
C GLU A 193 -7.16 8.39 -48.17
N GLU A 194 -7.13 9.52 -47.47
CA GLU A 194 -7.57 10.81 -48.02
C GLU A 194 -6.72 11.23 -49.25
N THR A 195 -5.41 10.98 -49.21
CA THR A 195 -4.52 11.30 -50.33
C THR A 195 -4.81 10.41 -51.55
N LYS A 196 -5.01 9.10 -51.36
CA LYS A 196 -5.38 8.18 -52.45
C LYS A 196 -6.73 8.54 -53.08
N GLN A 197 -7.70 8.91 -52.25
CA GLN A 197 -9.01 9.33 -52.73
C GLN A 197 -8.92 10.63 -53.55
N SER A 198 -8.02 11.54 -53.17
CA SER A 198 -7.73 12.76 -53.95
C SER A 198 -7.02 12.46 -55.28
N GLU A 199 -6.08 11.50 -55.31
CA GLU A 199 -5.36 11.11 -56.53
C GLU A 199 -6.28 10.38 -57.53
N ASP A 200 -7.19 9.52 -57.05
CA ASP A 200 -8.16 8.84 -57.90
C ASP A 200 -9.15 9.81 -58.55
N VAL A 201 -9.57 10.85 -57.82
CA VAL A 201 -10.41 11.94 -58.36
C VAL A 201 -9.64 12.74 -59.41
N ILE A 202 -8.37 13.08 -59.16
CA ILE A 202 -7.53 13.81 -60.12
C ILE A 202 -7.26 12.98 -61.37
N ASN A 203 -7.02 11.67 -61.24
CA ASN A 203 -6.80 10.78 -62.37
C ASN A 203 -8.07 10.59 -63.21
N THR A 204 -9.23 10.51 -62.56
CA THR A 204 -10.53 10.51 -63.24
C THR A 204 -10.78 11.83 -63.98
N PHE A 205 -10.44 12.97 -63.38
CA PHE A 205 -10.53 14.28 -64.04
C PHE A 205 -9.57 14.41 -65.24
N LYS A 206 -8.33 13.90 -65.13
CA LYS A 206 -7.37 13.89 -66.24
C LYS A 206 -7.82 12.99 -67.40
N SER A 207 -8.45 11.84 -67.12
CA SER A 207 -9.02 10.99 -68.18
C SER A 207 -10.20 11.66 -68.90
N VAL A 208 -10.98 12.48 -68.21
CA VAL A 208 -12.09 13.25 -68.82
C VAL A 208 -11.57 14.44 -69.65
N LEU A 209 -10.45 15.04 -69.26
CA LEU A 209 -9.81 16.15 -69.98
C LEU A 209 -9.08 15.71 -71.26
N ASN A 210 -8.56 14.47 -71.32
CA ASN A 210 -7.88 13.95 -72.52
C ASN A 210 -8.82 13.56 -73.67
N ASP A 211 -10.14 13.53 -73.46
CA ASP A 211 -11.13 13.21 -74.49
C ASP A 211 -11.69 14.45 -75.23
N LYS A 212 -11.14 15.64 -74.98
CA LYS A 212 -11.50 16.85 -75.73
C LYS A 212 -10.28 17.72 -76.05
N GLN A 213 -9.85 17.68 -77.30
CA GLN A 213 -9.16 18.80 -77.95
C GLN A 213 -9.79 19.02 -79.34
N PRO A 214 -9.85 20.27 -79.85
CA PRO A 214 -8.64 21.06 -80.08
C PRO A 214 -8.71 22.59 -79.88
N ASN A 215 -7.49 23.15 -79.78
CA ASN A 215 -6.95 24.45 -80.24
C ASN A 215 -7.60 25.76 -79.76
N GLU A 216 -6.81 26.61 -79.08
CA GLU A 216 -6.26 27.85 -79.67
C GLU A 216 -5.21 28.51 -78.76
N GLU A 217 -4.29 29.18 -79.42
CA GLU A 217 -3.03 29.76 -78.99
C GLU A 217 -3.24 31.20 -78.48
N TYR A 218 -2.69 31.57 -77.32
CA TYR A 218 -2.40 32.99 -77.00
C TYR A 218 -1.23 33.09 -76.02
N GLU A 219 -0.16 33.79 -76.46
CA GLU A 219 0.97 34.24 -75.66
C GLU A 219 0.59 35.44 -74.77
N MET A 220 1.14 35.50 -73.56
CA MET A 220 1.67 36.77 -73.02
C MET A 220 2.80 36.48 -72.01
N LYS A 221 3.97 37.04 -72.29
CA LYS A 221 5.18 37.04 -71.45
C LYS A 221 5.16 38.22 -70.45
N ASP A 222 6.16 38.21 -69.57
CA ASP A 222 6.72 39.33 -68.77
C ASP A 222 6.02 39.57 -67.41
N GLU A 223 6.68 39.78 -66.26
CA GLU A 223 8.09 39.75 -65.82
C GLU A 223 8.10 40.01 -64.28
N ILE A 224 9.26 39.78 -63.63
CA ILE A 224 9.76 40.42 -62.39
C ILE A 224 9.66 39.69 -61.03
N LYS A 225 10.89 39.48 -60.52
CA LYS A 225 11.41 39.08 -59.20
C LYS A 225 11.02 40.00 -58.03
N ASN A 226 11.12 39.39 -56.84
CA ASN A 226 11.58 39.94 -55.54
C ASN A 226 10.91 41.21 -54.97
N ASN A 227 10.37 41.09 -53.75
CA ASN A 227 10.73 42.00 -52.66
C ASN A 227 10.41 41.38 -51.28
N GLU A 228 11.43 41.37 -50.42
CA GLU A 228 11.34 41.13 -48.98
C GLU A 228 10.89 42.40 -48.24
N THR A 229 10.24 42.19 -47.07
CA THR A 229 10.07 43.13 -45.93
C THR A 229 9.21 44.40 -46.16
N LYS A 230 8.27 44.85 -45.30
CA LYS A 230 8.12 44.79 -43.83
C LYS A 230 6.69 45.27 -43.38
N GLU A 231 6.21 44.79 -42.20
CA GLU A 231 5.38 45.48 -41.14
C GLU A 231 4.03 46.15 -41.52
N ASN A 232 2.94 46.20 -40.74
CA ASN A 232 2.40 45.70 -39.45
C ASN A 232 0.85 45.78 -39.63
N GLU A 233 -0.04 44.98 -39.03
CA GLU A 233 -0.61 45.19 -37.68
C GLU A 233 -1.65 44.09 -37.38
N SER A 234 -1.83 43.87 -36.08
CA SER A 234 -2.68 42.94 -35.32
C SER A 234 -4.15 42.75 -35.74
N ILE A 235 -4.73 41.57 -35.40
CA ILE A 235 -5.94 41.45 -34.55
C ILE A 235 -5.90 40.11 -33.79
N ASN A 236 -6.08 40.22 -32.48
CA ASN A 236 -6.19 39.18 -31.47
C ASN A 236 -7.67 39.06 -31.07
N ILE A 237 -8.26 37.85 -31.04
CA ILE A 237 -9.58 37.64 -30.40
C ILE A 237 -9.54 36.37 -29.53
N ASP A 238 -9.64 36.64 -28.23
CA ASP A 238 -9.86 35.71 -27.13
C ASP A 238 -11.20 34.96 -27.24
N ASN A 239 -11.17 33.63 -27.03
CA ASN A 239 -12.37 32.84 -26.80
C ASN A 239 -12.75 32.85 -25.31
N LYS A 240 -13.64 33.79 -24.94
CA LYS A 240 -14.45 33.76 -23.70
C LYS A 240 -15.59 32.76 -23.86
N LYS A 241 -15.67 31.78 -22.97
CA LYS A 241 -16.88 30.96 -22.74
C LYS A 241 -17.98 31.83 -22.12
N SER A 242 -19.07 32.03 -22.85
CA SER A 242 -20.32 32.61 -22.36
C SER A 242 -21.21 31.55 -21.71
N GLN A 243 -21.81 31.94 -20.58
CA GLN A 243 -22.97 31.32 -19.97
C GLN A 243 -24.17 31.42 -20.92
N ASN A 244 -24.96 30.37 -21.06
CA ASN A 244 -26.34 30.47 -21.53
C ASN A 244 -27.27 29.78 -20.51
N SER A 245 -28.04 30.62 -19.84
CA SER A 245 -29.30 30.32 -19.17
C SER A 245 -30.40 30.09 -20.21
N PHE A 246 -31.25 29.08 -20.02
CA PHE A 246 -32.56 29.00 -20.66
C PHE A 246 -33.56 28.37 -19.68
N GLU A 247 -34.48 29.18 -19.18
CA GLU A 247 -35.72 28.76 -18.54
C GLU A 247 -36.81 28.69 -19.63
N LEU A 248 -37.63 27.63 -19.61
CA LEU A 248 -39.00 27.71 -20.09
C LEU A 248 -39.86 26.70 -19.33
N SER A 249 -40.93 27.22 -18.73
CA SER A 249 -41.99 26.51 -18.02
C SER A 249 -42.99 25.89 -19.00
N THR A 250 -43.68 24.81 -18.60
CA THR A 250 -45.08 24.54 -18.97
C THR A 250 -45.69 23.43 -18.09
N ASN A 251 -46.92 23.70 -17.64
CA ASN A 251 -47.80 22.87 -16.83
C ASN A 251 -48.31 21.62 -17.57
N GLY A 252 -48.68 20.58 -16.82
CA GLY A 252 -49.49 19.46 -17.31
C GLY A 252 -49.87 18.46 -16.21
N SER A 253 -51.14 18.51 -15.80
CA SER A 253 -51.80 17.72 -14.74
C SER A 253 -52.23 16.32 -15.21
N SER A 254 -52.17 15.32 -14.32
CA SER A 254 -53.18 14.24 -14.15
C SER A 254 -52.77 13.34 -12.95
N LYS A 255 -53.46 13.38 -11.81
CA LYS A 255 -54.70 12.65 -11.42
C LYS A 255 -54.47 11.14 -11.23
N ILE A 256 -54.44 10.60 -9.99
CA ILE A 256 -55.52 9.99 -9.15
C ILE A 256 -54.96 8.59 -8.81
N GLU A 257 -54.85 8.14 -7.56
CA GLU A 257 -55.92 7.53 -6.74
C GLU A 257 -55.63 7.69 -5.23
N GLU A 258 -56.58 8.31 -4.54
CA GLU A 258 -56.87 8.11 -3.12
C GLU A 258 -57.91 6.99 -3.02
N HIS A 259 -57.72 6.06 -2.08
CA HIS A 259 -58.86 5.40 -1.44
C HIS A 259 -58.66 5.36 0.07
N SER A 260 -59.66 5.92 0.74
CA SER A 260 -59.82 6.17 2.17
C SER A 260 -60.69 5.09 2.82
N ILE A 261 -61.14 5.39 4.06
CA ILE A 261 -62.17 4.73 4.89
C ILE A 261 -61.54 3.64 5.80
N ILE A 262 -61.56 3.66 7.15
CA ILE A 262 -62.58 4.03 8.17
C ILE A 262 -61.90 4.50 9.47
N THR A 263 -62.57 5.42 10.19
CA THR A 263 -62.25 6.06 11.47
C THR A 263 -62.80 5.33 12.72
N ASP A 264 -62.34 5.82 13.88
CA ASP A 264 -62.92 5.75 15.24
C ASP A 264 -62.75 4.43 16.00
N SER A 265 -62.39 4.37 17.28
CA SER A 265 -62.08 5.31 18.37
C SER A 265 -61.54 4.41 19.49
N GLU A 266 -60.52 4.78 20.27
CA GLU A 266 -60.71 5.36 21.60
C GLU A 266 -59.33 5.49 22.30
N ILE A 267 -59.31 6.39 23.28
CA ILE A 267 -58.37 6.58 24.40
C ILE A 267 -57.39 7.75 24.25
N ASP A 268 -57.88 8.85 24.80
CA ASP A 268 -57.22 10.09 25.17
C ASP A 268 -55.96 9.90 26.04
N SER A 269 -55.00 10.77 25.75
CA SER A 269 -54.12 11.47 26.70
C SER A 269 -53.16 10.66 27.58
N ILE A 270 -51.97 10.38 27.05
CA ILE A 270 -50.73 10.49 27.84
C ILE A 270 -49.76 11.38 27.07
N ASN A 271 -49.61 12.61 27.58
CA ASN A 271 -48.68 13.60 27.09
C ASN A 271 -47.26 13.20 27.56
N ILE A 272 -46.46 12.60 26.68
CA ILE A 272 -45.00 12.49 26.85
C ILE A 272 -44.36 13.34 25.77
N ASN A 273 -43.87 14.51 26.17
CA ASN A 273 -43.00 15.36 25.37
C ASN A 273 -41.83 14.52 24.81
N GLN A 274 -41.78 14.32 23.49
CA GLN A 274 -40.58 13.89 22.80
C GLN A 274 -39.54 15.03 22.83
N PRO A 275 -38.29 14.78 23.26
CA PRO A 275 -37.23 15.75 23.08
C PRO A 275 -36.75 15.73 21.62
N SER A 276 -36.53 16.93 21.09
CA SER A 276 -36.04 17.27 19.76
C SER A 276 -34.72 16.60 19.39
N SER A 277 -34.77 15.59 18.52
CA SER A 277 -33.59 14.92 17.93
C SER A 277 -33.11 15.57 16.62
N SER A 278 -33.04 16.91 16.57
CA SER A 278 -32.60 17.65 15.36
C SER A 278 -31.27 18.41 15.53
N THR A 279 -30.67 18.42 16.72
CA THR A 279 -29.48 19.22 17.04
C THR A 279 -28.14 18.49 16.79
N ASN A 280 -28.12 17.16 16.80
CA ASN A 280 -26.87 16.40 16.64
C ASN A 280 -26.38 16.30 15.18
N PHE A 281 -27.28 16.42 14.19
CA PHE A 281 -26.93 16.33 12.77
C PHE A 281 -26.27 17.63 12.24
N THR A 282 -26.67 18.79 12.77
CA THR A 282 -26.08 20.10 12.45
C THR A 282 -24.69 20.29 13.05
N TYR A 283 -24.44 19.73 14.25
CA TYR A 283 -23.12 19.79 14.88
C TYR A 283 -22.06 18.98 14.11
N PHE A 284 -22.43 17.77 13.64
CA PHE A 284 -21.55 16.92 12.83
C PHE A 284 -21.19 17.58 11.49
N LYS A 285 -22.16 18.25 10.87
CA LYS A 285 -21.97 19.02 9.63
C LYS A 285 -21.05 20.24 9.85
N SER A 286 -21.12 20.87 11.02
CA SER A 286 -20.26 22.00 11.42
C SER A 286 -18.82 21.57 11.71
N ILE A 287 -18.61 20.44 12.39
CA ILE A 287 -17.28 19.83 12.57
C ILE A 287 -16.70 19.42 11.21
N GLN A 288 -17.50 18.78 10.35
CA GLN A 288 -17.08 18.40 9.00
C GLN A 288 -16.71 19.63 8.15
N GLN A 289 -17.47 20.73 8.24
CA GLN A 289 -17.14 21.99 7.57
C GLN A 289 -15.88 22.66 8.15
N SER A 290 -15.67 22.59 9.46
CA SER A 290 -14.49 23.15 10.13
C SER A 290 -13.23 22.37 9.78
N CYS A 291 -13.29 21.03 9.83
CA CYS A 291 -12.23 20.15 9.35
C CYS A 291 -11.96 20.38 7.85
N ARG A 292 -13.01 20.54 7.03
CA ARG A 292 -12.86 20.85 5.59
C ARG A 292 -12.19 22.21 5.37
N ARG A 293 -12.51 23.24 6.15
CA ARG A 293 -11.84 24.56 6.09
C ARG A 293 -10.38 24.47 6.50
N ILE A 294 -10.05 23.76 7.58
CA ILE A 294 -8.68 23.53 8.05
C ILE A 294 -7.87 22.74 7.00
N ILE A 295 -8.46 21.69 6.42
CA ILE A 295 -7.84 20.90 5.34
C ILE A 295 -7.61 21.76 4.08
N ILE A 296 -8.54 22.66 3.74
CA ILE A 296 -8.39 23.59 2.60
C ILE A 296 -7.31 24.63 2.88
N GLN A 297 -7.25 25.20 4.09
CA GLN A 297 -6.21 26.15 4.50
C GLN A 297 -4.82 25.50 4.54
N LEU A 298 -4.71 24.29 5.10
CA LEU A 298 -3.50 23.48 5.06
C LEU A 298 -3.11 23.12 3.63
N LYS A 299 -4.07 22.79 2.74
CA LYS A 299 -3.81 22.56 1.31
C LYS A 299 -3.29 23.82 0.61
N SER A 300 -3.81 25.00 0.95
CA SER A 300 -3.40 26.27 0.34
C SER A 300 -1.96 26.64 0.76
N ILE A 301 -1.66 26.54 2.06
CA ILE A 301 -0.32 26.78 2.61
C ILE A 301 0.67 25.74 2.09
N CYS A 302 0.28 24.46 2.08
CA CYS A 302 1.09 23.38 1.54
C CYS A 302 1.29 23.55 0.04
N SER A 303 0.29 23.97 -0.74
CA SER A 303 0.40 24.23 -2.18
C SER A 303 1.44 25.31 -2.51
N ILE A 304 1.49 26.38 -1.70
CA ILE A 304 2.45 27.48 -1.86
C ILE A 304 3.86 27.02 -1.49
N VAL A 305 4.03 26.27 -0.41
CA VAL A 305 5.36 25.74 -0.03
C VAL A 305 5.84 24.68 -1.05
N LEU A 306 4.92 23.83 -1.53
CA LEU A 306 5.19 22.74 -2.46
C LEU A 306 5.37 23.21 -3.92
N SER A 307 5.11 24.49 -4.24
CA SER A 307 5.44 25.08 -5.56
C SER A 307 6.90 25.52 -5.68
N TYR A 308 7.59 25.77 -4.56
CA TYR A 308 9.03 26.11 -4.55
C TYR A 308 9.94 24.88 -4.47
N ILE A 309 9.35 23.69 -4.35
CA ILE A 309 10.09 22.45 -4.14
C ILE A 309 10.34 21.77 -5.49
N PRO A 310 11.59 21.39 -5.83
CA PRO A 310 11.89 20.73 -7.08
C PRO A 310 11.15 19.39 -7.20
N LEU A 311 10.77 19.03 -8.43
CA LEU A 311 10.01 17.82 -8.77
C LEU A 311 10.45 16.51 -8.06
N PRO A 312 11.76 16.20 -7.92
CA PRO A 312 12.21 15.02 -7.16
C PRO A 312 11.82 15.06 -5.68
N ILE A 313 11.91 16.23 -5.03
CA ILE A 313 11.55 16.39 -3.62
C ILE A 313 10.03 16.37 -3.44
N LYS A 314 9.28 16.97 -4.37
CA LYS A 314 7.80 16.90 -4.38
C LYS A 314 7.30 15.45 -4.48
N ARG A 315 7.97 14.61 -5.28
CA ARG A 315 7.68 13.17 -5.40
C ARG A 315 8.06 12.41 -4.13
N GLY A 316 9.20 12.74 -3.51
CA GLY A 316 9.60 12.19 -2.21
C GLY A 316 8.60 12.51 -1.09
N ILE A 317 8.15 13.76 -0.99
CA ILE A 317 7.13 14.19 -0.02
C ILE A 317 5.80 13.45 -0.24
N LYS A 318 5.36 13.31 -1.49
CA LYS A 318 4.14 12.54 -1.80
C LYS A 318 4.25 11.09 -1.31
N ASN A 319 5.42 10.49 -1.42
CA ASN A 319 5.68 9.11 -0.98
C ASN A 319 5.80 8.98 0.55
N LEU A 320 6.16 10.06 1.25
CA LEU A 320 6.13 10.12 2.72
C LEU A 320 4.71 10.29 3.27
N CYS A 321 3.78 10.82 2.48
CA CYS A 321 2.39 11.07 2.89
C CYS A 321 1.45 9.88 2.62
N THR A 322 1.91 8.64 2.77
CA THR A 322 0.98 7.50 2.78
C THR A 322 0.22 7.42 4.12
N PRO A 323 -1.03 6.92 4.14
CA PRO A 323 -1.77 6.77 5.39
C PRO A 323 -1.00 6.00 6.48
N PRO A 324 -0.32 4.87 6.18
CA PRO A 324 0.52 4.16 7.14
C PRO A 324 1.72 4.98 7.67
N THR A 325 2.39 5.75 6.82
CA THR A 325 3.51 6.62 7.26
C THR A 325 3.02 7.73 8.18
N ILE A 326 1.90 8.38 7.84
CA ILE A 326 1.30 9.43 8.69
C ILE A 326 0.91 8.86 10.05
N ALA A 327 0.28 7.67 10.08
CA ALA A 327 -0.03 6.96 11.31
C ALA A 327 1.22 6.68 12.17
N THR A 328 2.33 6.28 11.54
CA THR A 328 3.61 6.09 12.24
C THR A 328 4.11 7.40 12.85
N LEU A 329 4.10 8.50 12.10
CA LEU A 329 4.55 9.80 12.58
C LEU A 329 3.69 10.31 13.75
N LEU A 330 2.36 10.18 13.65
CA LEU A 330 1.45 10.53 14.73
C LEU A 330 1.67 9.67 15.98
N GLY A 331 1.96 8.38 15.81
CA GLY A 331 2.28 7.50 16.93
C GLY A 331 3.59 7.92 17.62
N ILE A 332 4.63 8.29 16.87
CA ILE A 332 5.89 8.81 17.42
C ILE A 332 5.65 10.12 18.19
N ILE A 333 4.80 11.01 17.66
CA ILE A 333 4.41 12.24 18.37
C ILE A 333 3.76 11.91 19.72
N LEU A 334 2.91 10.87 19.79
CA LEU A 334 2.31 10.45 21.05
C LEU A 334 3.31 9.82 22.03
N ILE A 335 4.39 9.18 21.56
CA ILE A 335 5.48 8.74 22.44
C ILE A 335 6.14 9.97 23.11
N LEU A 336 6.37 11.04 22.35
CA LEU A 336 6.93 12.29 22.88
C LEU A 336 5.95 12.99 23.84
N MET A 337 4.65 12.86 23.58
CA MET A 337 3.56 13.42 24.39
C MET A 337 2.90 12.34 25.28
N TYR A 338 3.70 11.63 26.07
CA TYR A 338 3.22 10.49 26.88
C TYR A 338 1.96 10.75 27.75
N PRO A 339 1.71 11.93 28.36
CA PRO A 339 0.48 12.15 29.13
C PRO A 339 -0.78 12.08 28.25
N VAL A 340 -0.68 12.54 27.00
CA VAL A 340 -1.78 12.48 26.03
C VAL A 340 -1.98 11.05 25.54
N ARG A 341 -0.89 10.31 25.29
CA ARG A 341 -0.96 8.88 24.97
C ARG A 341 -1.68 8.11 26.07
N ASP A 342 -1.28 8.30 27.33
CA ASP A 342 -1.83 7.53 28.45
C ASP A 342 -3.32 7.81 28.62
N LEU A 343 -3.76 9.07 28.45
CA LEU A 343 -5.19 9.43 28.41
C LEU A 343 -5.96 8.75 27.26
N LEU A 344 -5.32 8.50 26.12
CA LEU A 344 -5.95 7.89 24.94
C LEU A 344 -5.92 6.36 24.95
N PHE A 345 -4.99 5.74 25.68
CA PHE A 345 -4.74 4.29 25.60
C PHE A 345 -4.84 3.54 26.93
N ASN A 346 -4.51 4.18 28.05
CA ASN A 346 -4.36 3.53 29.35
C ASN A 346 -5.46 3.97 30.33
N ASP A 347 -5.69 5.28 30.46
CA ASP A 347 -6.45 5.88 31.55
C ASP A 347 -7.74 6.61 31.12
N GLY A 348 -8.74 6.55 31.99
CA GLY A 348 -9.93 7.39 31.90
C GLY A 348 -10.92 7.04 30.78
N LYS A 349 -11.88 7.93 30.57
CA LYS A 349 -12.96 7.72 29.57
C LYS A 349 -12.46 7.82 28.12
N LEU A 350 -11.35 8.52 27.88
CA LEU A 350 -10.77 8.73 26.55
C LEU A 350 -10.01 7.49 26.04
N ALA A 351 -9.65 6.54 26.91
CA ALA A 351 -9.10 5.23 26.54
C ALA A 351 -9.99 4.46 25.54
N ILE A 352 -11.29 4.79 25.45
CA ILE A 352 -12.20 4.24 24.44
C ILE A 352 -11.72 4.51 23.01
N ILE A 353 -11.05 5.63 22.75
CA ILE A 353 -10.52 6.00 21.43
C ILE A 353 -9.40 5.02 21.04
N GLY A 354 -8.40 4.84 21.92
CA GLY A 354 -7.31 3.90 21.69
C GLY A 354 -7.80 2.47 21.55
N ARG A 355 -8.76 2.03 22.38
CA ARG A 355 -9.39 0.71 22.28
C ARG A 355 -10.13 0.53 20.94
N SER A 356 -10.89 1.52 20.50
CA SER A 356 -11.61 1.47 19.22
C SER A 356 -10.65 1.40 18.03
N LEU A 357 -9.55 2.16 18.07
CA LEU A 357 -8.50 2.10 17.05
C LEU A 357 -7.78 0.74 17.06
N LYS A 358 -7.54 0.15 18.23
CA LYS A 358 -6.99 -1.22 18.34
C LYS A 358 -7.94 -2.25 17.73
N TYR A 359 -9.25 -2.15 18.00
CA TYR A 359 -10.26 -3.01 17.37
C TYR A 359 -10.27 -2.85 15.85
N LEU A 360 -10.31 -1.61 15.34
CA LEU A 360 -10.27 -1.34 13.91
C LEU A 360 -9.01 -1.90 13.24
N GLY A 361 -7.86 -1.72 13.90
CA GLY A 361 -6.58 -2.21 13.41
C GLY A 361 -6.44 -3.73 13.44
N SER A 362 -7.08 -4.42 14.38
CA SER A 362 -6.98 -5.88 14.53
C SER A 362 -7.43 -6.66 13.28
N ALA A 363 -8.33 -6.08 12.48
CA ALA A 363 -8.78 -6.67 11.23
C ALA A 363 -7.70 -6.69 10.13
N ALA A 364 -6.69 -5.80 10.18
CA ALA A 364 -5.74 -5.60 9.09
C ALA A 364 -5.03 -6.88 8.64
N VAL A 365 -4.60 -7.72 9.59
CA VAL A 365 -3.90 -8.99 9.30
C VAL A 365 -4.81 -10.01 8.66
N ILE A 366 -5.99 -10.17 9.27
CA ILE A 366 -6.98 -11.14 8.83
C ILE A 366 -7.37 -10.79 7.40
N SER A 367 -7.58 -9.50 7.13
CA SER A 367 -7.80 -8.98 5.78
C SER A 367 -6.63 -9.28 4.84
N ALA A 368 -5.38 -9.02 5.25
CA ALA A 368 -4.19 -9.29 4.43
C ALA A 368 -4.09 -10.77 4.02
N LEU A 369 -4.32 -11.68 4.96
CA LEU A 369 -4.30 -13.13 4.75
C LEU A 369 -5.45 -13.61 3.87
N PHE A 370 -6.64 -13.04 4.08
CA PHE A 370 -7.82 -13.33 3.28
C PHE A 370 -7.61 -12.89 1.83
N ILE A 371 -7.05 -11.70 1.63
CA ILE A 371 -6.65 -11.17 0.31
C ILE A 371 -5.58 -12.07 -0.35
N LEU A 372 -4.56 -12.47 0.41
CA LEU A 372 -3.53 -13.41 -0.06
C LEU A 372 -4.16 -14.72 -0.56
N GLY A 373 -5.10 -15.26 0.21
CA GLY A 373 -5.88 -16.45 -0.16
C GLY A 373 -6.62 -16.30 -1.48
N GLY A 374 -7.38 -15.22 -1.65
CA GLY A 374 -8.13 -14.97 -2.88
C GLY A 374 -7.21 -14.77 -4.10
N ASN A 375 -6.04 -14.17 -3.90
CA ASN A 375 -5.03 -14.05 -4.96
C ASN A 375 -4.39 -15.38 -5.35
N LEU A 376 -4.48 -16.42 -4.52
CA LEU A 376 -3.99 -17.77 -4.81
C LEU A 376 -5.03 -18.67 -5.49
N SER A 377 -6.17 -18.12 -5.91
CA SER A 377 -7.23 -18.87 -6.63
C SER A 377 -6.75 -19.57 -7.91
N THR A 378 -5.70 -19.06 -8.56
CA THR A 378 -5.07 -19.69 -9.74
C THR A 378 -3.93 -20.65 -9.40
N GLY A 379 -3.64 -20.84 -8.12
CA GLY A 379 -2.56 -21.66 -7.57
C GLY A 379 -1.23 -20.90 -7.40
N PRO A 380 -0.30 -21.43 -6.58
CA PRO A 380 0.97 -20.77 -6.24
C PRO A 380 2.04 -20.97 -7.33
N LYS A 381 1.72 -20.65 -8.60
CA LYS A 381 2.57 -20.95 -9.76
C LYS A 381 3.77 -20.02 -9.95
N GLY A 382 3.88 -18.95 -9.16
CA GLY A 382 5.01 -18.01 -9.24
C GLY A 382 4.92 -17.02 -10.40
N GLY A 383 3.81 -17.01 -11.16
CA GLY A 383 3.71 -16.28 -12.42
C GLY A 383 4.86 -16.64 -13.36
N ASN A 384 5.64 -15.64 -13.78
CA ASN A 384 6.80 -15.82 -14.67
C ASN A 384 8.09 -16.26 -13.94
N ILE A 385 8.07 -16.41 -12.61
CA ILE A 385 9.26 -16.73 -11.82
C ILE A 385 9.40 -18.25 -11.71
N LYS A 386 10.54 -18.77 -12.16
CA LYS A 386 10.84 -20.19 -12.08
C LYS A 386 10.97 -20.65 -10.61
N TRP A 387 10.42 -21.83 -10.30
CA TRP A 387 10.33 -22.35 -8.93
C TRP A 387 11.68 -22.39 -8.19
N TYR A 388 12.77 -22.77 -8.86
CA TYR A 388 14.10 -22.86 -8.24
C TYR A 388 14.65 -21.48 -7.83
N VAL A 389 14.26 -20.41 -8.53
CA VAL A 389 14.65 -19.03 -8.17
C VAL A 389 13.96 -18.62 -6.87
N ILE A 390 12.70 -19.04 -6.68
CA ILE A 390 11.96 -18.85 -5.43
C ILE A 390 12.67 -19.57 -4.29
N VAL A 391 12.99 -20.86 -4.47
CA VAL A 391 13.68 -21.66 -3.45
C VAL A 391 15.02 -21.02 -3.04
N ILE A 392 15.83 -20.58 -4.01
CA ILE A 392 17.12 -19.94 -3.73
C ILE A 392 16.93 -18.62 -2.97
N ALA A 393 15.97 -17.78 -3.37
CA ALA A 393 15.71 -16.52 -2.66
C ALA A 393 15.18 -16.75 -1.25
N LEU A 394 14.30 -17.73 -1.04
CA LEU A 394 13.84 -18.08 0.30
C LEU A 394 14.97 -18.62 1.17
N PHE A 395 15.86 -19.45 0.61
CA PHE A 395 17.06 -19.90 1.33
C PHE A 395 17.96 -18.73 1.74
N VAL A 396 18.22 -17.79 0.82
CA VAL A 396 19.01 -16.58 1.12
C VAL A 396 18.32 -15.75 2.22
N ARG A 397 17.01 -15.49 2.09
CA ARG A 397 16.26 -14.64 3.03
C ARG A 397 16.03 -15.27 4.41
N MET A 398 15.79 -16.58 4.46
CA MET A 398 15.26 -17.27 5.64
C MET A 398 16.27 -18.21 6.30
N VAL A 399 17.46 -18.35 5.71
CA VAL A 399 18.58 -19.12 6.29
C VAL A 399 19.85 -18.26 6.36
N ILE A 400 20.35 -17.78 5.22
CA ILE A 400 21.64 -17.06 5.18
C ILE A 400 21.58 -15.74 5.95
N VAL A 401 20.59 -14.88 5.65
CA VAL A 401 20.45 -13.58 6.32
C VAL A 401 20.27 -13.75 7.85
N PRO A 402 19.37 -14.62 8.36
CA PRO A 402 19.25 -14.87 9.79
C PRO A 402 20.54 -15.37 10.44
N ILE A 403 21.29 -16.29 9.81
CA ILE A 403 22.56 -16.78 10.37
C ILE A 403 23.55 -15.63 10.57
N ILE A 404 23.67 -14.74 9.58
CA ILE A 404 24.55 -13.57 9.65
C ILE A 404 24.07 -12.63 10.77
N CYS A 405 22.78 -12.29 10.80
CA CYS A 405 22.20 -11.41 11.82
C CYS A 405 22.36 -11.98 13.23
N ILE A 406 22.04 -13.26 13.46
CA ILE A 406 22.19 -13.93 14.74
C ILE A 406 23.65 -13.92 15.18
N GLY A 407 24.61 -14.16 14.29
CA GLY A 407 26.04 -14.05 14.61
C GLY A 407 26.43 -12.64 15.06
N ILE A 408 25.95 -11.60 14.37
CA ILE A 408 26.18 -10.20 14.76
C ILE A 408 25.52 -9.89 16.11
N HIS A 409 24.26 -10.26 16.31
CA HIS A 409 23.55 -10.06 17.57
C HIS A 409 24.24 -10.79 18.72
N PHE A 410 24.69 -12.03 18.49
CA PHE A 410 25.34 -12.85 19.51
C PHE A 410 26.69 -12.27 19.91
N THR A 411 27.50 -11.82 18.94
CA THR A 411 28.78 -11.16 19.24
C THR A 411 28.58 -9.87 20.04
N LEU A 412 27.65 -9.01 19.63
CA LEU A 412 27.32 -7.79 20.38
C LEU A 412 26.80 -8.08 21.79
N TRP A 413 25.98 -9.13 21.93
CA TRP A 413 25.49 -9.57 23.22
C TRP A 413 26.61 -10.15 24.08
N TRP A 414 27.50 -10.98 23.52
CA TRP A 414 28.63 -11.60 24.22
C TRP A 414 29.55 -10.56 24.85
N TYR A 415 29.86 -9.49 24.13
CA TYR A 415 30.67 -8.37 24.61
C TYR A 415 29.87 -7.33 25.44
N ASN A 416 28.60 -7.59 25.76
CA ASN A 416 27.70 -6.72 26.51
C ASN A 416 27.57 -5.29 25.91
N ILE A 417 27.63 -5.18 24.58
CA ILE A 417 27.41 -3.91 23.85
C ILE A 417 25.92 -3.57 23.79
N ILE A 418 25.08 -4.60 23.70
CA ILE A 418 23.61 -4.49 23.76
C ILE A 418 23.11 -4.98 25.13
N PRO A 419 21.88 -4.61 25.55
CA PRO A 419 21.33 -5.02 26.84
C PRO A 419 21.46 -6.53 27.11
N SER A 420 21.89 -6.88 28.32
CA SER A 420 22.13 -8.28 28.71
C SER A 420 20.84 -9.10 28.87
N ASP A 421 19.67 -8.49 28.76
CA ASP A 421 18.38 -9.16 28.88
C ASP A 421 18.19 -10.26 27.81
N PRO A 422 17.98 -11.53 28.21
CA PRO A 422 17.73 -12.63 27.28
C PRO A 422 16.54 -12.40 26.35
N MET A 423 15.49 -11.71 26.81
CA MET A 423 14.33 -11.40 25.97
C MET A 423 14.69 -10.39 24.88
N TYR A 424 15.56 -9.42 25.19
CA TYR A 424 16.06 -8.45 24.21
C TYR A 424 16.85 -9.15 23.10
N PHE A 425 17.80 -10.02 23.47
CA PHE A 425 18.57 -10.82 22.52
C PHE A 425 17.67 -11.76 21.71
N PHE A 426 16.70 -12.41 22.34
CA PHE A 426 15.72 -13.25 21.66
C PHE A 426 14.96 -12.48 20.58
N VAL A 427 14.44 -11.28 20.91
CA VAL A 427 13.66 -10.45 19.97
C VAL A 427 14.48 -10.07 18.74
N VAL A 428 15.71 -9.57 18.89
CA VAL A 428 16.53 -9.21 17.71
C VAL A 428 16.82 -10.41 16.80
N CYS A 429 17.02 -11.60 17.38
CA CYS A 429 17.25 -12.82 16.62
C CYS A 429 16.00 -13.31 15.88
N ILE A 430 14.83 -13.37 16.54
CA ILE A 430 13.60 -13.84 15.88
C ILE A 430 13.14 -12.89 14.78
N GLU A 431 13.35 -11.58 14.93
CA GLU A 431 13.01 -10.58 13.91
C GLU A 431 13.73 -10.86 12.58
N SER A 432 14.99 -11.31 12.66
CA SER A 432 15.75 -11.71 11.47
C SER A 432 15.18 -12.97 10.80
N CYS A 433 14.60 -13.89 11.58
CA CYS A 433 14.05 -15.17 11.11
C CYS A 433 12.64 -15.05 10.51
N THR A 434 11.97 -13.90 10.67
CA THR A 434 10.58 -13.72 10.21
C THR A 434 10.43 -13.91 8.70
N PRO A 435 9.34 -14.57 8.24
CA PRO A 435 9.01 -14.62 6.82
C PRO A 435 8.57 -13.23 6.33
N PRO A 436 8.37 -13.07 5.03
CA PRO A 436 8.08 -11.74 4.47
C PRO A 436 6.72 -11.16 4.90
N ALA A 437 6.61 -9.84 4.82
CA ALA A 437 5.47 -9.07 5.31
C ALA A 437 4.17 -9.37 4.54
N LEU A 438 3.09 -9.66 5.27
CA LEU A 438 1.74 -9.85 4.68
C LEU A 438 1.20 -8.58 4.00
N ASN A 439 1.59 -7.41 4.51
CA ASN A 439 1.19 -6.13 3.95
C ASN A 439 1.65 -5.96 2.49
N SER A 440 2.63 -6.73 2.02
CA SER A 440 3.09 -6.72 0.63
C SER A 440 1.98 -7.13 -0.33
N ALA A 441 1.11 -8.07 0.06
CA ALA A 441 -0.03 -8.48 -0.75
C ALA A 441 -1.04 -7.34 -0.94
N ILE A 442 -1.35 -6.60 0.13
CA ILE A 442 -2.27 -5.45 0.09
C ILE A 442 -1.71 -4.37 -0.82
N VAL A 443 -0.43 -4.01 -0.65
CA VAL A 443 0.20 -2.93 -1.42
C VAL A 443 0.26 -3.28 -2.91
N VAL A 444 0.69 -4.50 -3.25
CA VAL A 444 0.76 -4.93 -4.66
C VAL A 444 -0.63 -4.93 -5.29
N ASN A 445 -1.68 -5.36 -4.57
CA ASN A 445 -3.06 -5.31 -5.08
C ASN A 445 -3.54 -3.91 -5.47
N ILE A 446 -3.06 -2.87 -4.78
CA ILE A 446 -3.50 -1.49 -5.02
C ILE A 446 -2.62 -0.85 -6.10
N VAL A 447 -1.31 -1.02 -5.96
CA VAL A 447 -0.28 -0.29 -6.72
C VAL A 447 0.04 -0.97 -8.04
N TYR A 448 0.20 -2.30 -8.04
CA TYR A 448 0.57 -3.04 -9.24
C TYR A 448 -0.16 -4.39 -9.32
N PRO A 449 -1.47 -4.39 -9.67
CA PRO A 449 -2.29 -5.60 -9.67
C PRO A 449 -1.77 -6.73 -10.58
N LYS A 450 -1.07 -6.38 -11.67
CA LYS A 450 -0.39 -7.34 -12.56
C LYS A 450 0.68 -8.18 -11.83
N GLY A 451 1.16 -7.71 -10.68
CA GLY A 451 2.13 -8.38 -9.80
C GLY A 451 1.54 -9.32 -8.75
N ASN A 452 0.21 -9.41 -8.66
CA ASN A 452 -0.47 -10.12 -7.57
C ASN A 452 -0.16 -11.61 -7.53
N GLU A 453 -0.09 -12.24 -8.71
CA GLU A 453 0.20 -13.67 -8.81
C GLU A 453 1.61 -14.00 -8.33
N GLN A 454 2.62 -13.22 -8.76
CA GLN A 454 4.00 -13.40 -8.30
C GLN A 454 4.09 -13.14 -6.80
N CYS A 455 3.57 -12.01 -6.32
CA CYS A 455 3.64 -11.64 -4.89
C CYS A 455 2.98 -12.70 -4.01
N SER A 456 1.79 -13.17 -4.37
CA SER A 456 1.04 -14.13 -3.56
C SER A 456 1.68 -15.52 -3.57
N SER A 457 2.25 -15.94 -4.70
CA SER A 457 3.01 -17.19 -4.77
C SER A 457 4.28 -17.14 -3.92
N LEU A 458 5.03 -16.04 -3.97
CA LEU A 458 6.23 -15.85 -3.15
C LEU A 458 5.91 -15.89 -1.66
N LEU A 459 4.85 -15.19 -1.24
CA LEU A 459 4.38 -15.22 0.14
C LEU A 459 3.94 -16.63 0.54
N PHE A 460 3.14 -17.32 -0.28
CA PHE A 460 2.72 -18.69 0.00
C PHE A 460 3.90 -19.62 0.31
N TRP A 461 4.91 -19.66 -0.58
CA TRP A 461 6.08 -20.51 -0.39
C TRP A 461 6.94 -20.07 0.80
N ALA A 462 7.03 -18.76 1.07
CA ALA A 462 7.76 -18.25 2.23
C ALA A 462 7.11 -18.65 3.56
N TYR A 463 5.78 -18.57 3.67
CA TYR A 463 5.06 -18.97 4.88
C TYR A 463 5.02 -20.49 5.08
N LEU A 464 5.05 -21.27 4.00
CA LEU A 464 5.23 -22.73 4.12
C LEU A 464 6.64 -23.06 4.62
N THR A 465 7.66 -22.40 4.07
CA THR A 465 9.07 -22.59 4.44
C THR A 465 9.33 -22.12 5.88
N SER A 466 8.61 -21.09 6.35
CA SER A 466 8.79 -20.53 7.68
C SER A 466 8.47 -21.51 8.81
N LEU A 467 7.62 -22.51 8.57
CA LEU A 467 7.34 -23.59 9.53
C LEU A 467 8.63 -24.26 10.01
N LEU A 468 9.57 -24.50 9.11
CA LEU A 468 10.85 -25.13 9.43
C LEU A 468 11.89 -24.10 9.86
N THR A 469 12.07 -23.04 9.08
CA THR A 469 13.18 -22.10 9.31
C THR A 469 13.01 -21.30 10.60
N LEU A 470 11.77 -20.90 10.96
CA LEU A 470 11.54 -20.22 12.24
C LEU A 470 11.81 -21.14 13.42
N SER A 471 11.35 -22.39 13.39
CA SER A 471 11.60 -23.34 14.47
C SER A 471 13.09 -23.57 14.68
N VAL A 472 13.86 -23.74 13.61
CA VAL A 472 15.33 -23.88 13.69
C VAL A 472 15.97 -22.61 14.25
N GLY A 473 15.57 -21.43 13.76
CA GLY A 473 16.09 -20.14 14.24
C GLY A 473 15.79 -19.90 15.72
N MET A 474 14.59 -20.25 16.17
CA MET A 474 14.21 -20.16 17.58
C MET A 474 15.01 -21.13 18.44
N ILE A 475 15.10 -22.41 18.07
CA ILE A 475 15.88 -23.40 18.82
C ILE A 475 17.33 -22.94 18.95
N GLY A 476 17.94 -22.50 17.85
CA GLY A 476 19.32 -21.99 17.86
C GLY A 476 19.48 -20.78 18.79
N THR A 477 18.56 -19.82 18.73
CA THR A 477 18.58 -18.63 19.60
C THR A 477 18.47 -19.00 21.09
N LEU A 478 17.58 -19.92 21.42
CA LEU A 478 17.36 -20.37 22.80
C LEU A 478 18.56 -21.16 23.35
N GLN A 479 19.22 -21.95 22.51
CA GLN A 479 20.46 -22.62 22.86
C GLN A 479 21.58 -21.61 23.14
N LEU A 480 21.70 -20.57 22.31
CA LEU A 480 22.68 -19.49 22.55
C LEU A 480 22.41 -18.74 23.86
N ILE A 481 21.14 -18.51 24.19
CA ILE A 481 20.75 -17.91 25.48
C ILE A 481 21.17 -18.83 26.64
N SER A 482 20.80 -20.10 26.57
CA SER A 482 21.10 -21.10 27.61
C SER A 482 22.60 -21.39 27.75
N TYR A 483 23.40 -21.05 26.73
CA TYR A 483 24.86 -21.20 26.77
C TYR A 483 25.54 -20.06 27.52
N LYS A 484 24.99 -18.84 27.46
CA LYS A 484 25.58 -17.66 28.11
C LYS A 484 25.01 -17.40 29.51
N CYS A 485 23.72 -17.69 29.73
CA CYS A 485 23.03 -17.58 31.01
C CYS A 485 23.13 -18.88 31.80
#